data_AF-A0AA35CP56-F1
#
_entry.id   AF-A0AA35CP56-F1
#
_cell.length_a   1.000
_cell.length_b   1.000
_cell.length_c   1.000
_cell.angle_alpha   90.00
_cell.angle_beta   90.00
_cell.angle_gamma   90.00
#
_symmetry.space_group_name_H-M   'P 1'
#
loop_
_entity.id
_entity.type
_entity.pdbx_description
1 polymer ?
#
loop_
_entity_poly.entity_id
_entity_poly.type
_entity_poly.pdbx_seq_one_letter_code
_entity_poly.pdbx_strand_id
1 'polypeptide(L)'
;MQFLTFEFDRESEMREVARRLWEGLGVTGEIHIVPQPGGRWRLVVNSEKELRESTLKAFERYRVDAPPAGALEPPGAVSPGDDDAGGRDGE
;
A
#
# COMPACT_ATOMS: atom_id res chain seq x y z
N MET A 1 -17.18 3.54 2.02
CA MET A 1 -16.05 3.42 1.08
C MET A 1 -14.85 2.91 1.85
N GLN A 2 -14.30 1.79 1.41
CA GLN A 2 -13.18 1.13 2.06
C GLN A 2 -12.08 0.90 1.03
N PHE A 3 -10.85 1.20 1.43
CA PHE A 3 -9.67 0.99 0.63
C PHE A 3 -8.85 -0.13 1.23
N LEU A 4 -8.45 -1.08 0.39
CA LEU A 4 -7.61 -2.19 0.77
C LEU A 4 -6.38 -2.21 -0.11
N THR A 5 -5.20 -2.18 0.51
CA THR A 5 -3.93 -2.34 -0.18
C THR A 5 -3.39 -3.73 0.15
N PHE A 6 -2.95 -4.45 -0.88
CA PHE A 6 -2.29 -5.74 -0.76
C PHE A 6 -0.94 -5.68 -1.47
N GLU A 7 0.06 -6.36 -0.91
CA GLU A 7 1.38 -6.47 -1.51
C GLU A 7 1.76 -7.93 -1.69
N PHE A 8 2.33 -8.25 -2.86
CA PHE A 8 2.67 -9.59 -3.29
C PHE A 8 4.08 -9.60 -3.87
N ASP A 9 4.86 -10.64 -3.58
CA ASP A 9 6.17 -10.85 -4.21
C ASP A 9 6.05 -11.44 -5.62
N ARG A 10 4.88 -11.97 -5.98
CA ARG A 10 4.64 -12.65 -7.26
C ARG A 10 3.36 -12.18 -7.93
N GLU A 11 3.45 -11.93 -9.23
CA GLU A 11 2.30 -11.56 -10.07
C GLU A 11 1.19 -12.62 -10.02
N SER A 12 1.54 -13.90 -9.99
CA SER A 12 0.56 -15.00 -9.99
C SER A 12 -0.32 -14.98 -8.74
N GLU A 13 0.25 -14.72 -7.56
CA GLU A 13 -0.52 -14.59 -6.31
C GLU A 13 -1.43 -13.36 -6.36
N MET A 14 -0.89 -12.22 -6.81
CA MET A 14 -1.67 -11.00 -6.98
C MET A 14 -2.87 -11.21 -7.89
N ARG A 15 -2.68 -11.88 -9.03
CA ARG A 15 -3.73 -12.13 -10.02
C ARG A 15 -4.78 -13.12 -9.52
N GLU A 16 -4.39 -14.13 -8.75
CA GLU A 16 -5.33 -15.05 -8.10
C GLU A 16 -6.19 -14.32 -7.07
N VAL A 17 -5.58 -13.47 -6.23
CA VAL A 17 -6.32 -12.68 -5.24
C VAL A 17 -7.23 -11.65 -5.88
N ALA A 18 -6.75 -10.91 -6.89
CA ALA A 18 -7.57 -9.97 -7.66
C ALA A 18 -8.80 -10.66 -8.28
N ARG A 19 -8.59 -11.82 -8.89
CA ARG A 19 -9.69 -12.64 -9.43
C ARG A 19 -10.66 -13.09 -8.34
N ARG A 20 -10.17 -13.52 -7.17
CA ARG A 20 -11.03 -13.90 -6.03
C ARG A 20 -11.80 -12.73 -5.44
N LEU A 21 -11.23 -11.53 -5.43
CA LEU A 21 -11.93 -10.30 -5.04
C LEU A 21 -13.05 -9.97 -6.05
N TRP A 22 -12.80 -10.13 -7.35
CA TRP A 22 -13.85 -9.95 -8.35
C TRP A 22 -14.94 -11.03 -8.31
N GLU A 23 -14.57 -12.30 -8.47
CA GLU A 23 -15.54 -13.41 -8.56
C GLU A 23 -16.18 -13.75 -7.21
N GLY A 24 -15.41 -13.68 -6.13
CA GLY A 24 -15.86 -14.13 -4.80
C GLY A 24 -16.56 -13.04 -3.98
N LEU A 25 -16.26 -11.77 -4.22
CA LEU A 25 -16.80 -10.66 -3.41
C LEU A 25 -17.69 -9.71 -4.20
N GLY A 26 -17.70 -9.82 -5.53
CA GLY A 26 -18.42 -8.88 -6.38
C GLY A 26 -17.97 -7.44 -6.12
N VAL A 27 -16.66 -7.23 -5.93
CA VAL A 27 -16.09 -5.88 -5.83
C VAL A 27 -16.45 -5.15 -7.12
N THR A 28 -17.38 -4.21 -7.02
CA THR A 28 -17.84 -3.37 -8.15
C THR A 28 -17.03 -2.09 -8.31
N GLY A 29 -16.06 -1.87 -7.43
CA GLY A 29 -15.22 -0.68 -7.48
C GLY A 29 -13.96 -0.86 -8.32
N GLU A 30 -13.01 0.04 -8.14
CA GLU A 30 -11.77 0.11 -8.91
C GLU A 30 -10.66 -0.71 -8.28
N ILE A 31 -9.95 -1.46 -9.13
CA ILE A 31 -8.77 -2.23 -8.75
C ILE A 31 -7.58 -1.66 -9.54
N HIS A 32 -6.56 -1.21 -8.82
CA HIS A 32 -5.31 -0.74 -9.41
C HIS A 32 -4.19 -1.73 -9.10
N ILE A 33 -3.48 -2.15 -10.15
CA ILE A 33 -2.29 -2.98 -10.03
C ILE A 33 -1.09 -2.09 -10.30
N VAL A 34 -0.17 -2.02 -9.33
CA VAL A 34 1.04 -1.23 -9.40
C VAL A 34 2.24 -2.17 -9.27
N PRO A 35 3.03 -2.38 -10.34
CA PRO A 35 4.31 -3.08 -10.22
C PRO A 35 5.27 -2.25 -9.37
N GLN A 36 5.94 -2.90 -8.41
CA GLN A 36 6.84 -2.27 -7.46
C GLN A 36 8.31 -2.63 -7.76
N PRO A 37 9.26 -1.73 -7.43
CA PRO A 37 10.68 -2.01 -7.58
C PRO A 37 11.09 -3.22 -6.73
N GLY A 38 11.92 -4.09 -7.31
CA GLY A 38 12.31 -5.36 -6.70
C GLY A 38 11.43 -6.56 -7.06
N GLY A 39 10.56 -6.43 -8.08
CA GLY A 39 9.73 -7.54 -8.59
C GLY A 39 8.46 -7.80 -7.77
N ARG A 40 8.15 -6.91 -6.83
CA ARG A 40 6.92 -6.94 -6.05
C ARG A 40 5.75 -6.33 -6.83
N TRP A 41 4.56 -6.61 -6.36
CA TRP A 41 3.29 -6.21 -6.97
C TRP A 41 2.37 -5.69 -5.88
N ARG A 42 1.81 -4.51 -6.09
CA ARG A 42 0.84 -3.91 -5.18
C ARG A 42 -0.53 -3.87 -5.84
N LEU A 43 -1.53 -4.34 -5.12
CA LEU A 43 -2.93 -4.34 -5.53
C LEU A 43 -3.69 -3.38 -4.61
N VAL A 44 -4.27 -2.34 -5.18
CA VAL A 44 -5.11 -1.38 -4.46
C VAL A 44 -6.54 -1.62 -4.89
N VAL A 45 -7.41 -1.88 -3.92
CA VAL A 45 -8.83 -2.17 -4.12
C VAL A 45 -9.63 -1.07 -3.45
N ASN A 46 -10.35 -0.31 -4.26
CA ASN A 46 -11.36 0.62 -3.80
C ASN A 46 -12.71 -0.08 -3.88
N SER A 47 -13.35 -0.28 -2.73
CA SER A 47 -14.67 -0.90 -2.66
C SER A 47 -15.66 0.11 -2.09
N GLU A 48 -16.69 0.44 -2.87
CA GLU A 48 -17.78 1.30 -2.40
C GLU A 48 -18.61 0.62 -1.31
N LYS A 49 -18.73 -0.71 -1.39
CA LYS A 49 -19.37 -1.57 -0.40
C LYS A 49 -18.38 -2.14 0.61
N GLU A 50 -18.88 -2.35 1.82
CA GLU A 50 -18.19 -3.07 2.90
C GLU A 50 -17.95 -4.54 2.52
N LEU A 51 -16.73 -5.03 2.75
CA LEU A 51 -16.32 -6.40 2.40
C LEU A 51 -16.51 -7.30 3.62
N ARG A 52 -16.88 -8.56 3.38
CA ARG A 52 -17.08 -9.54 4.46
C ARG A 52 -15.78 -9.78 5.23
N GLU A 53 -15.87 -9.78 6.56
CA GLU A 53 -14.75 -10.06 7.48
C GLU A 53 -14.03 -11.36 7.19
N SER A 54 -14.76 -12.44 6.85
CA SER A 54 -14.15 -13.75 6.52
C SER A 54 -13.12 -13.64 5.39
N THR A 55 -13.34 -12.72 4.45
CA THR A 55 -12.47 -12.54 3.30
C THR A 55 -11.35 -11.55 3.56
N LEU A 56 -11.64 -10.49 4.32
CA LEU A 56 -10.59 -9.60 4.87
C LEU A 56 -9.56 -10.42 5.65
N LYS A 57 -10.02 -11.38 6.45
CA LYS A 57 -9.18 -12.29 7.24
C LYS A 57 -8.40 -13.29 6.38
N ALA A 58 -8.97 -13.73 5.26
CA ALA A 58 -8.28 -14.64 4.34
C ALA A 58 -7.05 -13.97 3.68
N PHE A 59 -7.15 -12.68 3.39
CA PHE A 59 -6.12 -11.88 2.73
C PHE A 59 -5.35 -10.96 3.68
N GLU A 60 -5.64 -10.99 4.99
CA GLU A 60 -4.99 -10.19 6.03
C GLU A 60 -3.47 -10.31 5.98
N ARG A 61 -2.96 -11.52 5.69
CA ARG A 61 -1.53 -11.78 5.56
C ARG A 61 -0.83 -10.98 4.45
N TYR A 62 -1.57 -10.64 3.38
CA TYR A 62 -1.07 -9.86 2.24
C TYR A 62 -1.48 -8.39 2.34
N ARG A 63 -2.42 -8.09 3.24
CA ARG A 63 -2.94 -6.75 3.43
C ARG A 63 -1.87 -5.91 4.11
N VAL A 64 -1.62 -4.74 3.55
CA VAL A 64 -0.73 -3.75 4.14
C VAL A 64 -1.57 -2.55 4.56
N ASP A 65 -1.30 -2.03 5.76
CA ASP A 65 -1.84 -0.74 6.22
C ASP A 65 -1.07 0.45 5.62
N ALA A 66 -0.44 0.22 4.45
CA ALA A 66 0.34 1.23 3.77
C ALA A 66 -0.55 1.94 2.74
N PRO A 67 -0.61 3.27 2.75
CA PRO A 67 -1.24 4.02 1.68
C PRO A 67 -0.49 3.75 0.35
N PRO A 68 -1.15 3.93 -0.81
CA PRO A 68 -0.51 3.72 -2.11
C PRO A 68 0.80 4.52 -2.18
N ALA A 69 1.83 4.00 -2.84
CA ALA A 69 3.22 4.50 -2.81
C ALA A 69 3.42 5.93 -3.37
N GLY A 70 2.35 6.70 -3.60
CA GLY A 70 2.36 8.13 -3.91
C GLY A 70 1.46 8.98 -3.01
N ALA A 71 0.87 8.42 -1.95
CA ALA A 71 0.02 9.15 -1.00
C ALA A 71 0.76 9.53 0.31
N LEU A 72 1.99 9.03 0.50
CA LEU A 72 2.92 9.46 1.55
C LEU A 72 4.23 9.96 0.92
N GLU A 73 4.13 10.99 0.09
CA GLU A 73 5.08 12.08 0.29
C GLU A 73 4.40 13.00 1.30
N PRO A 74 4.76 12.99 2.60
CA PRO A 74 4.51 14.20 3.36
C PRO A 74 5.25 15.31 2.61
N PRO A 75 4.62 16.45 2.26
CA PRO A 75 5.33 17.61 1.69
C PRO A 75 6.27 18.28 2.73
N GLY A 76 6.92 17.49 3.59
CA GLY A 76 7.59 17.94 4.79
C GLY A 76 8.38 16.85 5.52
N ALA A 77 8.88 15.81 4.84
CA ALA A 77 10.07 15.13 5.34
C ALA A 77 11.26 16.10 5.17
N VAL A 78 11.26 17.16 5.97
CA VAL A 78 12.45 17.91 6.30
C VAL A 78 13.39 16.90 6.92
N SER A 79 14.56 16.70 6.32
CA SER A 79 15.65 16.00 6.97
C SER A 79 15.91 16.68 8.31
N PRO A 80 15.67 16.04 9.47
CA PRO A 80 16.02 16.66 10.73
C PRO A 80 17.53 16.65 10.87
N GLY A 81 18.11 17.85 10.86
CA GLY A 81 19.32 18.17 11.60
C GLY A 81 20.64 17.72 10.98
N ASP A 82 21.28 18.64 10.27
CA ASP A 82 22.67 18.97 10.60
C ASP A 82 22.76 20.50 10.71
N ASP A 83 22.09 21.04 11.72
CA ASP A 83 22.48 22.31 12.33
C ASP A 83 23.49 21.93 13.42
N ASP A 84 24.71 21.57 13.03
CA ASP A 84 25.83 21.53 13.94
C ASP A 84 26.32 22.98 14.13
N ALA A 85 25.58 23.70 14.98
CA ALA A 85 26.10 24.84 15.69
C ALA A 85 27.20 24.35 16.65
N GLY A 86 28.41 24.16 16.10
CA GLY A 86 29.51 23.43 16.73
C GLY A 86 30.78 24.22 17.07
N GLY A 87 30.78 25.56 16.95
CA GLY A 87 31.73 26.44 17.65
C GLY A 87 33.23 26.45 17.25
N ARG A 88 33.91 27.47 17.80
CA ARG A 88 35.37 27.75 17.79
C ARG A 88 35.91 28.22 16.42
N ASP A 89 36.73 29.26 16.28
CA ASP A 89 37.69 29.99 17.12
C ASP A 89 37.69 31.47 16.64
N GLY A 90 37.86 32.51 17.45
CA GLY A 90 39.11 32.85 18.13
C GLY A 90 40.13 33.46 17.15
N GLU A 91 40.08 34.78 16.90
CA GLU A 91 41.20 35.75 17.05
C GLU A 91 40.73 37.19 16.78
#